data_AF-A0A059E6I4-F1
#
_entry.id   AF-A0A059E6I4-F1
#
_cell.length_a   1.000
_cell.length_b   1.000
_cell.length_c   1.000
_cell.angle_alpha   90.00
_cell.angle_beta   90.00
_cell.angle_gamma   90.00
#
_symmetry.space_group_name_H-M   'P 1'
#
loop_
_entity.id
_entity.type
_entity.pdbx_description
1 polymer ?
#
loop_
_entity_poly.entity_id
_entity_poly.type
_entity_poly.pdbx_seq_one_letter_code
_entity_poly.pdbx_strand_id
1 'polypeptide(L)' 'MMPIAIVARPGIGPGARNSPFARRFASNRIPAAAAALLPDCDPPAWVYLPAPLDPISSTAIRQKKVGQ' A
#
# COMPACT_ATOMS: atom_id res chain seq x y z
N MET A 1 0.51 -3.73 -18.94
CA MET A 1 0.35 -2.75 -17.83
C MET A 1 -0.43 -3.47 -16.72
N MET A 2 -0.25 -3.14 -15.43
CA MET A 2 -0.86 -3.88 -14.31
C MET A 2 -1.45 -2.93 -13.28
N PRO A 3 -2.48 -3.35 -12.52
CA PRO A 3 -3.00 -2.57 -11.42
C PRO A 3 -2.01 -2.54 -10.23
N ILE A 4 -2.04 -1.46 -9.45
CA ILE A 4 -1.03 -1.18 -8.41
C ILE A 4 -1.70 -0.95 -7.05
N ALA A 5 -1.29 -1.71 -6.03
CA ALA A 5 -1.70 -1.48 -4.64
C ALA A 5 -0.57 -0.81 -3.85
N ILE A 6 -0.85 0.38 -3.30
CA ILE A 6 0.10 1.11 -2.45
C ILE A 6 -0.37 1.00 -1.01
N VAL A 7 0.46 0.42 -0.14
CA VAL A 7 0.17 0.25 1.28
C VAL A 7 0.87 1.35 2.09
N ALA A 8 0.12 2.03 2.94
CA ALA A 8 0.67 3.05 3.83
C ALA A 8 1.67 2.41 4.83
N ARG A 9 2.87 2.97 4.96
CA ARG A 9 3.83 2.56 5.98
C ARG A 9 3.80 3.54 7.16
N PRO A 10 3.71 3.05 8.40
CA PRO A 10 3.78 3.92 9.57
C PRO A 10 5.15 4.58 9.74
N GLY A 11 5.17 5.80 10.28
CA GLY A 11 6.39 6.60 10.49
C GLY A 11 6.88 7.33 9.23
N ILE A 12 6.39 6.96 8.05
CA ILE A 12 6.49 7.79 6.84
C ILE A 12 5.23 8.66 6.84
N GLY A 13 5.39 9.98 7.00
CA GLY A 13 4.28 10.93 7.01
C GLY A 13 3.42 10.88 5.73
N PRO A 14 2.42 11.78 5.59
CA PRO A 14 1.46 11.77 4.47
C PRO A 14 2.06 11.93 3.05
N GLY A 15 3.38 11.98 2.89
CA GLY A 15 4.09 12.16 1.63
C GLY A 15 3.76 11.12 0.54
N ALA A 16 3.29 9.92 0.91
CA ALA A 16 2.84 8.93 -0.08
C ALA A 16 1.65 9.44 -0.94
N ARG A 17 0.76 10.25 -0.35
CA ARG A 17 -0.38 10.87 -1.06
C ARG A 17 0.02 12.00 -2.01
N ASN A 18 1.22 12.56 -1.86
CA ASN A 18 1.72 13.67 -2.71
C ASN A 18 2.91 13.26 -3.60
N SER A 19 3.11 11.96 -3.77
CA SER A 19 4.19 11.44 -4.63
C SER A 19 3.95 11.80 -6.11
N PRO A 20 5.02 11.87 -6.93
CA PRO A 20 4.89 12.06 -8.38
C PRO A 20 3.95 11.03 -9.04
N PHE A 21 3.95 9.79 -8.54
CA PHE A 21 3.02 8.74 -8.96
C PHE A 21 1.56 9.11 -8.65
N ALA A 22 1.26 9.49 -7.40
CA ALA A 22 -0.08 9.86 -6.99
C ALA A 22 -0.65 11.05 -7.79
N ARG A 23 0.21 12.00 -8.16
CA ARG A 23 -0.17 13.14 -9.02
C ARG A 23 -0.37 12.73 -10.48
N ARG A 24 0.53 11.90 -11.02
CA ARG A 24 0.49 11.46 -12.42
C ARG A 24 -0.71 10.57 -12.73
N PHE A 25 -1.09 9.70 -11.80
CA PHE A 25 -2.15 8.71 -11.99
C PHE A 25 -3.43 9.06 -11.22
N ALA A 26 -3.60 10.31 -10.76
CA ALA A 26 -4.73 10.73 -9.93
C ALA A 26 -6.10 10.30 -10.48
N SER A 27 -6.28 10.35 -11.81
CA SER A 27 -7.53 9.99 -12.49
C SER A 27 -7.84 8.49 -12.51
N ASN A 28 -6.83 7.62 -12.33
CA ASN A 28 -6.98 6.16 -12.33
C ASN A 28 -7.04 5.58 -10.90
N ARG A 29 -7.17 6.45 -9.90
CA ARG A 29 -7.22 6.03 -8.49
C ARG A 29 -8.61 5.53 -8.14
N ILE A 30 -8.70 4.33 -7.59
CA ILE A 30 -9.94 3.79 -7.01
C ILE A 30 -9.99 4.01 -5.48
N PRO A 31 -11.20 4.12 -4.89
CA PRO A 31 -11.36 4.20 -3.44
C PRO A 31 -10.85 2.95 -2.72
N ALA A 32 -10.34 3.09 -1.50
CA ALA A 32 -9.89 1.95 -0.69
C ALA A 32 -11.01 0.94 -0.41
N ALA A 33 -12.27 1.39 -0.32
CA ALA A 33 -13.43 0.52 -0.18
C ALA A 33 -13.65 -0.40 -1.40
N ALA A 34 -13.19 0.01 -2.58
CA ALA A 34 -13.26 -0.76 -3.82
C ALA A 34 -11.97 -1.54 -4.09
N ALA A 35 -11.03 -1.62 -3.14
CA ALA A 35 -9.73 -2.26 -3.34
C ALA A 35 -9.83 -3.73 -3.78
N ALA A 36 -10.88 -4.44 -3.36
CA ALA A 36 -11.12 -5.83 -3.76
C ALA A 36 -11.37 -5.97 -5.27
N LEU A 37 -11.84 -4.92 -5.95
CA LEU A 37 -12.09 -4.89 -7.39
C LEU A 37 -10.84 -4.51 -8.21
N LEU A 38 -9.73 -4.16 -7.54
CA LEU A 38 -8.49 -3.77 -8.20
C LEU A 38 -7.97 -4.81 -9.23
N PRO A 39 -8.04 -6.14 -8.97
CA PRO A 39 -7.60 -7.15 -9.94
C PRO A 39 -8.41 -7.15 -11.23
N ASP A 40 -9.68 -6.72 -11.17
CA ASP A 40 -10.61 -6.69 -12.29
C ASP A 40 -10.59 -5.34 -13.03
N CYS A 41 -9.85 -4.35 -12.53
CA CYS A 41 -9.78 -3.02 -13.10
C CYS A 41 -8.73 -2.92 -14.21
N ASP A 42 -9.06 -2.19 -15.27
CA ASP A 42 -8.11 -1.93 -16.34
C ASP A 42 -6.89 -1.13 -15.86
N PRO A 43 -5.67 -1.56 -16.19
CA PRO A 43 -4.48 -0.79 -15.91
C PRO A 43 -4.53 0.62 -16.55
N PRO A 44 -4.01 1.67 -15.89
CA PRO A 44 -3.25 1.69 -14.63
C PRO A 44 -4.11 2.00 -13.40
N ALA A 45 -5.17 1.24 -13.16
CA ALA A 45 -5.92 1.35 -11.91
C ALA A 45 -5.00 1.15 -10.69
N TRP A 46 -5.18 1.98 -9.68
CA TRP A 46 -4.41 1.85 -8.44
C TRP A 46 -5.19 2.28 -7.22
N VAL A 47 -4.80 1.73 -6.07
CA VAL A 47 -5.45 2.00 -4.78
C VAL A 47 -4.41 2.34 -3.72
N TYR A 48 -4.79 3.21 -2.79
CA TYR A 48 -4.00 3.52 -1.59
C TYR A 48 -4.70 2.90 -0.38
N LEU A 49 -4.04 1.93 0.25
CA LEU A 49 -4.54 1.20 1.41
C LEU A 49 -3.96 1.82 2.69
N PRO A 50 -4.79 2.40 3.57
CA PRO A 50 -4.36 2.75 4.90
C PRO A 50 -4.11 1.45 5.67
N ALA A 51 -2.86 1.17 6.02
CA ALA A 51 -2.55 0.03 6.87
C ALA A 51 -2.57 0.45 8.35
N PRO A 52 -3.33 -0.24 9.22
CA PRO A 52 -3.06 -0.19 10.65
C PRO A 52 -1.68 -0.82 10.91
N LEU A 53 -0.93 -0.22 11.85
CA LEU A 53 0.35 -0.76 12.30
C LEU A 53 0.14 -2.14 12.90
N ASP A 54 0.56 -3.19 12.18
CA ASP A 54 1.16 -4.30 12.89
C ASP A 54 2.64 -3.95 13.09
N PRO A 55 3.11 -3.63 14.32
CA PRO A 55 4.50 -3.26 14.58
C PRO A 55 5.47 -4.44 14.43
N ILE A 56 4.95 -5.63 14.08
CA ILE A 56 5.75 -6.83 13.86
C ILE A 56 6.57 -6.66 12.58
N SER A 57 7.83 -6.24 12.75
CA SER A 57 8.83 -6.29 11.69
C SER A 57 9.34 -7.71 11.47
N SER A 58 9.71 -8.06 10.24
CA SER A 58 10.40 -9.32 9.94
C SER A 58 11.67 -9.51 10.78
N THR A 59 12.29 -8.42 11.26
CA THR A 59 13.41 -8.43 12.20
C THR A 59 13.00 -8.98 13.57
N ALA A 60 11.88 -8.49 14.13
CA ALA A 60 11.35 -8.98 15.40
C ALA A 60 10.92 -10.46 15.34
N ILE A 61 10.36 -10.90 14.20
CA ILE A 61 10.00 -12.32 13.99
C ILE A 61 11.26 -13.20 13.97
N ARG A 62 12.33 -12.76 13.27
CA ARG A 62 13.59 -13.52 13.21
C ARG A 62 14.27 -13.61 14.57
N GLN A 63 14.25 -12.54 15.37
CA GLN A 63 14.80 -12.55 16.72
C GLN A 63 14.04 -13.51 17.66
N LYS A 64 12.72 -13.63 17.52
CA LYS A 64 11.93 -14.62 18.29
C LYS A 64 12.22 -16.08 17.92
N LYS A 65 12.66 -16.36 16.69
CA LYS A 65 12.99 -17.73 16.24
C LYS A 65 14.38 -18.23 16.65
N VAL A 66 15.27 -17.37 17.14
CA VAL A 66 16.64 -17.77 17.56
C VAL A 66 16.68 -18.36 18.98
N GLY A 67 15.54 -18.40 19.69
CA GLY A 67 15.46 -18.89 21.07
C GLY A 67 14.52 -20.07 21.32
N GLN A 68 14.11 -20.83 20.29
CA GLN A 68 13.34 -22.07 20.46
C GLN A 68 14.11 -23.28 19.91
#